data_AF-A0A0F9DKE4-F1
#
_entry.id   AF-A0A0F9DKE4-F1
#
_cell.length_a   1.000
_cell.length_b   1.000
_cell.length_c   1.000
_cell.angle_alpha   90.00
_cell.angle_beta   90.00
_cell.angle_gamma   90.00
#
_symmetry.space_group_name_H-M   'P 1'
#
loop_
_entity.id
_entity.type
_entity.pdbx_description
1 polymer ?
#
loop_
_entity_poly.entity_id
_entity_poly.type
_entity_poly.pdbx_seq_one_letter_code
_entity_poly.pdbx_strand_id
1 'polypeptide(L)'
;MSADNWAWCPQCMKHAEATQQKDIVDVEAVYGTIPSEEYAKRREVAYKDIELSTSMREDWEVGMNLIGEFSVTFSASCSDCGFRFMFEGKRQADLE
;
A
#
# COMPACT_ATOMS: atom_id res chain seq x y z
N MET A 1 -21.26 1.90 -8.49
CA MET A 1 -19.92 1.25 -8.54
C MET A 1 -19.17 1.66 -9.81
N SER A 2 -18.35 2.72 -9.76
CA SER A 2 -17.78 3.33 -10.99
C SER A 2 -16.27 3.57 -10.98
N ALA A 3 -15.48 2.78 -10.25
CA ALA A 3 -14.03 2.78 -10.47
C ALA A 3 -13.46 1.41 -10.10
N ASP A 4 -12.83 0.72 -11.06
CA ASP A 4 -11.88 -0.35 -10.79
C ASP A 4 -10.50 0.28 -10.62
N ASN A 5 -10.33 1.14 -9.59
CA ASN A 5 -9.03 1.76 -9.37
C ASN A 5 -8.09 0.76 -8.71
N TRP A 6 -6.87 0.65 -9.21
CA TRP A 6 -5.84 -0.21 -8.63
C TRP A 6 -4.70 0.64 -8.10
N ALA A 7 -4.37 0.46 -6.83
CA ALA A 7 -3.37 1.21 -6.09
C ALA A 7 -2.36 0.27 -5.42
N TRP A 8 -1.28 0.84 -4.88
CA TRP A 8 -0.35 0.11 -4.04
C TRP A 8 -0.95 -0.17 -2.67
N CYS A 9 -0.85 -1.42 -2.22
CA CYS A 9 -1.35 -1.78 -0.89
C CYS A 9 -0.40 -1.24 0.19
N PRO A 10 -0.89 -0.44 1.17
CA PRO A 10 -0.05 0.10 2.24
C PRO A 10 0.51 -1.00 3.15
N GLN A 11 -0.21 -2.11 3.32
CA GLN A 11 0.27 -3.24 4.11
C GLN A 11 1.38 -4.01 3.40
N CYS A 12 1.25 -4.25 2.09
CA CYS A 12 2.32 -4.86 1.29
C CYS A 12 3.57 -3.96 1.26
N MET A 13 3.39 -2.64 1.13
CA MET A 13 4.49 -1.68 1.21
C MET A 13 5.23 -1.78 2.54
N LYS A 14 4.49 -1.75 3.65
CA LYS A 14 5.08 -1.88 5.00
C LYS A 14 5.83 -3.20 5.19
N HIS A 15 5.33 -4.31 4.64
CA HIS A 15 6.02 -5.60 4.70
C HIS A 15 7.30 -5.62 3.85
N ALA A 16 7.27 -5.01 2.67
CA ALA A 16 8.43 -4.90 1.81
C ALA A 16 9.52 -4.02 2.46
N GLU A 17 9.16 -2.87 3.02
CA GLU A 17 10.06 -2.00 3.77
C GLU A 17 10.68 -2.72 4.97
N ALA A 18 9.87 -3.46 5.73
CA ALA A 18 10.37 -4.24 6.87
C ALA A 18 11.33 -5.36 6.45
N THR A 19 11.17 -5.91 5.24
CA THR A 19 12.06 -6.95 4.70
C THR A 19 13.36 -6.31 4.23
N GLN A 20 13.28 -5.24 3.45
CA GLN A 20 14.44 -4.48 2.99
C GLN A 20 15.29 -3.98 4.16
N GLN A 21 14.66 -3.47 5.22
CA GLN A 21 15.37 -3.01 6.40
C GLN A 21 16.13 -4.13 7.11
N LYS A 22 15.59 -5.36 7.12
CA LYS A 22 16.30 -6.53 7.66
C LYS A 22 17.49 -6.90 6.78
N ASP A 23 17.29 -6.94 5.46
CA ASP A 23 18.36 -7.25 4.51
C ASP A 23 19.51 -6.24 4.63
N ILE A 24 19.21 -4.95 4.82
CA ILE A 24 20.22 -3.90 5.05
C ILE A 24 21.01 -4.20 6.34
N VAL A 25 20.33 -4.49 7.45
CA VAL A 25 20.97 -4.79 8.74
C VAL A 25 21.85 -6.05 8.63
N ASP A 26 21.37 -7.08 7.94
CA ASP A 26 22.12 -8.32 7.75
C ASP A 26 23.38 -8.11 6.88
N VAL A 27 23.29 -7.27 5.85
CA VAL A 27 24.45 -6.89 5.03
C VAL A 27 25.46 -6.09 5.84
N GLU A 28 25.01 -5.13 6.63
CA GLU A 28 25.90 -4.32 7.48
C GLU A 28 26.59 -5.16 8.57
N ALA A 29 25.91 -6.16 9.12
CA ALA A 29 26.48 -7.07 10.12
C ALA A 29 27.65 -7.91 9.60
N VAL A 30 27.69 -8.21 8.29
CA VAL A 30 28.78 -8.97 7.66
C VAL A 30 29.90 -8.08 7.09
N TYR A 31 29.80 -6.76 7.25
CA TYR A 31 30.80 -5.82 6.78
C TYR A 31 32.19 -6.14 7.38
N GLY A 32 33.19 -6.30 6.50
CA GLY A 32 34.56 -6.66 6.89
C GLY A 32 34.77 -8.15 7.22
N THR A 33 33.73 -8.98 7.21
CA THR A 33 33.84 -10.44 7.38
C THR A 33 33.95 -11.17 6.04
N ILE A 34 33.20 -10.71 5.04
CA ILE A 34 33.19 -11.28 3.69
C ILE A 34 34.07 -10.46 2.73
N PRO A 35 34.53 -11.05 1.60
CA PRO A 35 35.24 -10.31 0.57
C PRO A 35 34.47 -9.09 0.08
N SER A 36 35.18 -8.01 -0.23
CA SER A 36 34.57 -6.72 -0.62
C SER A 36 33.64 -6.81 -1.83
N GLU A 37 33.97 -7.65 -2.80
CA GLU A 37 33.14 -7.87 -4.00
C GLU A 37 31.80 -8.55 -3.65
N GLU A 38 31.82 -9.50 -2.71
CA GLU A 38 30.62 -10.19 -2.25
C GLU A 38 29.74 -9.25 -1.42
N TYR A 39 30.36 -8.42 -0.57
CA TYR A 39 29.66 -7.37 0.16
C TYR A 39 28.98 -6.37 -0.78
N ALA A 40 29.67 -5.92 -1.83
CA ALA A 40 29.12 -4.98 -2.81
C ALA A 40 27.86 -5.54 -3.50
N LYS A 41 27.90 -6.82 -3.92
CA LYS A 41 26.74 -7.51 -4.53
C LYS A 41 25.56 -7.61 -3.57
N ARG A 42 25.80 -8.00 -2.31
CA ARG A 42 24.72 -8.11 -1.31
C ARG A 42 24.11 -6.75 -0.97
N ARG A 43 24.95 -5.71 -0.88
CA ARG A 43 24.50 -4.34 -0.66
C ARG A 43 23.66 -3.82 -1.82
N GLU A 44 24.04 -4.09 -3.06
CA GLU A 44 23.26 -3.69 -4.23
C GLU A 44 21.85 -4.29 -4.21
N VAL A 45 21.72 -5.55 -3.78
CA VAL A 45 20.41 -6.22 -3.63
C VAL A 45 19.60 -5.61 -2.47
N ALA A 46 20.21 -5.44 -1.30
CA ALA A 46 19.50 -4.93 -0.12
C ALA A 46 19.00 -3.50 -0.27
N TYR A 47 19.72 -2.67 -1.02
CA TYR A 47 19.37 -1.26 -1.28
C TYR A 47 18.58 -1.05 -2.57
N LYS A 48 18.18 -2.12 -3.27
CA LYS A 48 17.36 -2.01 -4.48
C LYS A 48 15.97 -1.46 -4.12
N ASP A 49 15.43 -0.61 -4.98
CA ASP A 49 14.07 -0.06 -4.83
C ASP A 49 13.01 -1.16 -4.70
N ILE A 50 12.02 -0.90 -3.85
CA ILE A 50 10.88 -1.81 -3.65
C ILE A 50 9.98 -1.75 -4.88
N GLU A 51 9.98 -2.84 -5.65
CA GLU A 51 9.09 -3.02 -6.80
C GLU A 51 7.83 -3.79 -6.36
N LEU A 52 6.72 -3.08 -6.15
CA LEU A 52 5.41 -3.67 -5.86
C LEU A 52 4.42 -3.44 -7.00
N SER A 53 3.61 -4.45 -7.26
CA SER A 53 2.46 -4.34 -8.16
C SER A 53 1.33 -3.54 -7.49
N THR A 54 0.48 -2.94 -8.32
CA THR A 54 -0.79 -2.36 -7.87
C THR A 54 -1.79 -3.47 -7.58
N SER A 55 -1.81 -3.96 -6.34
CA SER A 55 -2.65 -5.08 -5.90
C SER A 55 -3.84 -4.70 -5.03
N MET A 56 -4.02 -3.40 -4.72
CA MET A 56 -5.15 -2.91 -3.96
C MET A 56 -6.23 -2.38 -4.90
N ARG A 57 -7.38 -3.05 -4.95
CA ARG A 57 -8.58 -2.57 -5.63
C ARG A 57 -9.32 -1.59 -4.71
N GLU A 58 -9.66 -0.44 -5.24
CA GLU A 58 -10.47 0.57 -4.56
C GLU A 58 -11.80 0.72 -5.30
N ASP A 59 -12.89 0.60 -4.56
CA ASP A 59 -14.26 0.80 -5.04
C ASP A 59 -14.85 1.96 -4.24
N TRP A 60 -15.42 2.94 -4.92
CA TRP A 60 -16.10 4.06 -4.28
C TRP A 60 -17.42 4.38 -4.95
N GLU A 61 -18.31 4.97 -4.16
CA GLU A 61 -19.60 5.44 -4.59
C GLU A 61 -19.90 6.75 -3.88
N VAL A 62 -20.32 7.74 -4.65
CA VAL A 62 -20.75 9.04 -4.15
C VAL A 62 -22.12 9.29 -4.71
N GLY A 63 -23.08 9.59 -3.84
CA GLY A 63 -24.47 9.76 -4.20
C GLY A 63 -25.14 10.87 -3.40
N MET A 64 -26.28 11.31 -3.91
CA MET A 64 -27.18 12.21 -3.19
C MET A 64 -28.61 11.77 -3.46
N ASN A 65 -29.42 11.65 -2.42
CA ASN A 65 -30.83 11.30 -2.57
C ASN A 65 -31.71 12.54 -2.77
N LEU A 66 -32.99 12.33 -3.11
CA LEU A 66 -33.96 13.41 -3.34
C LEU A 66 -34.29 14.27 -2.10
N ILE A 67 -33.89 13.80 -0.92
CA ILE A 67 -34.11 14.47 0.38
C ILE A 67 -32.84 15.29 0.75
N GLY A 68 -31.83 15.32 -0.11
CA GLY A 68 -30.58 16.05 0.11
C GLY A 68 -29.60 15.33 1.04
N GLU A 69 -29.78 14.03 1.31
CA GLU A 69 -28.74 13.24 1.99
C GLU A 69 -27.64 12.90 0.99
N PHE A 70 -26.44 13.42 1.26
CA PHE A 70 -25.22 13.08 0.57
C PHE A 70 -24.57 11.85 1.21
N SER A 71 -24.17 10.88 0.40
CA SER A 71 -23.50 9.66 0.85
C SER A 71 -22.19 9.43 0.09
N VAL A 72 -21.19 8.96 0.81
CA VAL A 72 -19.91 8.50 0.27
C VAL A 72 -19.61 7.14 0.88
N THR A 73 -19.45 6.14 0.03
CA THR A 73 -18.97 4.82 0.40
C THR A 73 -17.63 4.61 -0.28
N PHE A 74 -16.64 4.18 0.48
CA PHE A 74 -15.32 3.80 -0.02
C PHE A 74 -14.96 2.44 0.55
N SER A 75 -14.46 1.55 -0.28
CA SER A 75 -13.91 0.27 0.14
C SER A 75 -12.64 -0.03 -0.63
N ALA A 76 -11.66 -0.62 0.03
CA ALA A 76 -10.44 -1.08 -0.59
C ALA A 76 -10.13 -2.50 -0.16
N SER A 77 -9.59 -3.31 -1.08
CA SER A 77 -9.15 -4.67 -0.79
C SER A 77 -7.90 -5.03 -1.57
N CYS A 78 -6.94 -5.68 -0.91
CA CYS A 78 -5.72 -6.17 -1.55
C CYS A 78 -5.85 -7.64 -1.93
N SER A 79 -5.49 -7.98 -3.18
CA SER A 79 -5.45 -9.36 -3.66
C SER A 79 -4.34 -10.21 -3.04
N ASP A 80 -3.23 -9.57 -2.64
CA ASP A 80 -2.01 -10.29 -2.28
C ASP A 80 -1.96 -10.62 -0.78
N CYS A 81 -2.23 -9.63 0.07
CA CYS A 81 -2.17 -9.80 1.53
C CYS A 81 -3.54 -9.91 2.21
N GLY A 82 -4.63 -9.68 1.47
CA GLY A 82 -5.99 -9.73 2.02
C GLY A 82 -6.38 -8.52 2.89
N PHE A 83 -5.57 -7.45 2.92
CA PHE A 83 -5.93 -6.18 3.56
C PHE A 83 -7.30 -5.69 3.07
N ARG A 84 -8.13 -5.19 3.98
CA ARG A 84 -9.43 -4.59 3.65
C ARG A 84 -9.64 -3.31 4.45
N PHE A 85 -10.24 -2.33 3.80
CA PHE A 85 -10.68 -1.09 4.41
C PHE A 85 -12.08 -0.75 3.89
N MET A 86 -12.93 -0.21 4.76
CA MET A 86 -14.26 0.25 4.39
C MET A 86 -14.58 1.52 5.17
N PHE A 87 -15.16 2.48 4.48
CA PHE A 87 -15.60 3.76 5.01
C PHE A 87 -16.98 4.09 4.43
N GLU A 88 -17.88 4.53 5.29
CA GLU A 88 -19.20 5.04 4.90
C GLU A 88 -19.42 6.36 5.63
N GLY A 89 -19.71 7.41 4.87
CA GLY A 89 -20.00 8.74 5.36
C GLY A 89 -21.32 9.24 4.79
N LYS A 90 -22.17 9.81 5.66
CA LYS A 90 -23.42 10.44 5.27
C LYS A 90 -23.49 11.84 5.87
N ARG A 91 -24.01 12.79 5.11
CA ARG A 91 -24.23 14.16 5.57
C ARG A 91 -25.44 14.77 4.89
N GLN A 92 -26.17 15.62 5.61
CA GLN A 92 -27.22 16.44 5.03
C GLN A 92 -26.59 17.58 4.22
N ALA A 93 -27.03 17.76 2.97
CA ALA A 93 -26.69 18.93 2.18
C ALA A 93 -27.50 20.13 2.68
N ASP A 94 -26.84 21.29 2.78
CA ASP A 94 -27.51 22.55 3.09
C ASP A 94 -28.33 22.98 1.87
N LEU A 95 -29.66 22.85 1.98
CA LEU A 95 -30.63 23.25 0.96
C LEU A 95 -31.08 24.69 1.27
N GLU A 96 -30.27 25.68 0.92
CA GLU A 96 -30.66 27.10 0.94
C GLU A 96 -31.54 27.48 -0.26
#